data_AF-A0A088F2Y5-F1
#
_entry.id   AF-A0A088F2Y5-F1
#
_cell.length_a   1.000
_cell.length_b   1.000
_cell.length_c   1.000
_cell.angle_alpha   90.00
_cell.angle_beta   90.00
_cell.angle_gamma   90.00
#
_symmetry.space_group_name_H-M   'P 1'
#
loop_
_entity.id
_entity.type
_entity.pdbx_description
1 polymer ?
#
loop_
_entity_poly.entity_id
_entity_poly.type
_entity_poly.pdbx_seq_one_letter_code
_entity_poly.pdbx_strand_id
1 'polypeptide(L)'
;MFNIQFLTKFEREVENKLGRSNIMGTQEYLLDKAEKKGIAAGLEERAKIIAEKKRIAEEKHTLELKLQTILDEAHEQACESARKMLARGIGKEEVSDILGLSIEEIEKL
;
A
#
# COMPACT_ATOMS: atom_id res chain seq x y z
N MET A 1 37.43 7.03 -9.89
CA MET A 1 37.82 8.24 -9.13
C MET A 1 37.80 9.42 -10.10
N PHE A 2 36.90 10.40 -9.93
CA PHE A 2 36.81 11.55 -10.84
C PHE A 2 38.03 12.46 -10.64
N ASN A 3 38.75 12.81 -11.71
CA ASN A 3 39.97 13.62 -11.63
C ASN A 3 39.62 15.12 -11.57
N ILE A 4 39.36 15.59 -10.35
CA ILE A 4 38.95 16.96 -10.01
C ILE A 4 39.95 18.01 -10.54
N GLN A 5 41.25 17.70 -10.57
CA GLN A 5 42.29 18.65 -11.00
C GLN A 5 42.24 18.99 -12.48
N PHE A 6 41.80 18.06 -13.33
CA PHE A 6 41.69 18.31 -14.77
C PHE A 6 40.55 19.28 -15.09
N LEU A 7 39.39 19.10 -14.45
CA LEU A 7 38.21 19.94 -14.65
C LEU A 7 38.45 21.39 -14.23
N THR A 8 39.08 21.61 -13.07
CA THR A 8 39.41 22.96 -12.60
C THR A 8 40.39 23.69 -13.53
N LYS A 9 41.35 22.96 -14.12
CA LYS A 9 42.27 23.54 -15.12
C LYS A 9 41.54 23.93 -16.40
N PHE A 10 40.62 23.07 -16.85
CA PHE A 10 39.82 23.32 -18.04
C PHE A 10 38.88 24.53 -17.88
N GLU A 11 38.14 24.62 -16.78
CA GLU A 11 37.26 25.75 -16.49
C GLU A 11 38.01 27.09 -16.49
N ARG A 12 39.16 27.12 -15.82
CA ARG A 12 40.02 28.31 -15.78
C ARG A 12 40.57 28.68 -17.16
N GLU A 13 40.91 27.69 -17.98
CA GLU A 13 41.37 27.93 -19.35
C GLU A 13 40.26 28.49 -20.24
N VAL A 14 39.04 28.01 -20.08
CA VAL A 14 37.86 28.52 -20.80
C VAL A 14 37.53 29.95 -20.36
N GLU A 15 37.54 30.23 -19.06
CA GLU A 15 37.33 31.57 -18.50
C GLU A 15 38.37 32.56 -19.05
N ASN A 16 39.65 32.18 -19.02
CA ASN A 16 40.75 33.02 -19.51
C ASN A 16 40.68 33.27 -21.03
N LYS A 17 40.24 32.29 -21.84
CA LYS A 17 40.18 32.44 -23.31
C LYS A 17 38.91 33.13 -23.81
N LEU A 18 37.78 32.95 -23.12
CA LEU A 18 36.48 33.49 -23.56
C LEU A 18 36.04 34.74 -22.79
N GLY A 19 36.73 35.10 -21.69
CA GLY A 19 36.43 36.29 -20.87
C GLY A 19 35.04 36.27 -20.24
N ARG A 20 34.42 35.09 -20.12
CA ARG A 20 33.05 34.90 -19.64
C ARG A 20 33.07 34.18 -18.30
N SER A 21 32.69 34.88 -17.23
CA SER A 21 32.56 34.32 -15.88
C SER A 21 31.23 33.59 -15.64
N ASN A 22 30.33 33.56 -16.63
CA ASN A 22 28.95 33.08 -16.47
C ASN A 22 28.72 31.63 -16.97
N ILE A 23 29.81 30.90 -17.26
CA ILE A 23 29.73 29.47 -17.54
C ILE A 23 29.63 28.80 -16.17
N MET A 24 28.44 28.34 -15.79
CA MET A 24 28.24 27.48 -14.61
C MET A 24 29.38 26.45 -14.58
N GLY A 25 30.14 26.40 -13.49
CA GLY A 25 31.33 25.56 -13.43
C GLY A 25 30.98 24.13 -13.85
N THR A 26 31.82 23.47 -14.64
CA THR A 26 31.59 22.06 -15.01
C THR A 26 31.42 21.20 -13.76
N GLN A 27 32.10 21.52 -12.66
CA GLN A 27 31.88 20.90 -11.35
C GLN A 27 30.47 21.16 -10.81
N GLU A 28 30.02 22.42 -10.79
CA GLU A 28 28.67 22.80 -10.34
C GLU A 28 27.59 22.14 -11.21
N TYR A 29 27.79 22.12 -12.53
CA TYR A 29 26.91 21.44 -13.48
C TYR A 29 26.84 19.93 -13.22
N LEU A 30 27.98 19.27 -12.96
CA LEU A 30 28.02 17.84 -12.65
C LEU A 30 27.36 17.52 -11.29
N LEU A 31 27.53 18.39 -10.29
CA LEU A 31 26.89 18.26 -8.98
C LEU A 31 25.36 18.43 -9.08
N ASP A 32 24.88 19.50 -9.70
CA ASP A 32 23.44 19.75 -9.94
C ASP A 32 22.79 18.61 -10.74
N LYS A 33 23.50 18.08 -11.74
CA LYS A 33 23.03 16.93 -12.52
C LYS A 33 22.95 15.65 -11.68
N ALA A 34 23.90 15.42 -10.78
CA ALA A 34 23.87 14.26 -9.88
C ALA A 34 22.73 14.37 -8.86
N GLU A 35 22.53 15.56 -8.28
CA GLU A 35 21.44 15.83 -7.34
C GLU A 35 20.07 15.63 -7.98
N LYS A 36 19.83 16.22 -9.17
CA LYS A 36 18.58 16.04 -9.91
C LYS A 36 18.30 14.58 -10.26
N LYS A 37 19.32 13.81 -10.63
CA LYS A 37 19.17 12.36 -10.87
C LYS A 37 18.80 11.60 -9.60
N GLY A 38 19.41 11.94 -8.47
CA GLY A 38 19.08 11.35 -7.17
C GLY A 38 17.63 11.63 -6.76
N ILE A 39 17.17 12.89 -6.94
CA ILE A 39 15.79 13.30 -6.69
C ILE A 39 14.82 12.53 -7.59
N ALA A 40 15.11 12.45 -8.90
CA ALA A 40 14.27 11.74 -9.86
C ALA A 40 14.12 10.26 -9.51
N ALA A 41 15.22 9.58 -9.17
CA ALA A 41 15.18 8.18 -8.72
C ALA A 41 14.38 8.01 -7.42
N GLY A 42 14.53 8.93 -6.46
CA GLY A 42 13.75 8.91 -5.22
C GLY A 42 12.25 9.13 -5.42
N LEU A 43 11.86 9.99 -6.38
CA LEU A 43 10.46 10.21 -6.74
C LEU A 43 9.85 8.99 -7.44
N GLU A 44 10.60 8.35 -8.33
CA GLU A 44 10.16 7.13 -9.03
C GLU A 44 9.88 5.98 -8.03
N GLU A 45 10.78 5.78 -7.07
CA GLU A 45 10.61 4.74 -6.06
C GLU A 45 9.41 5.03 -5.14
N ARG A 46 9.23 6.29 -4.73
CA ARG A 46 8.05 6.71 -3.96
C ARG A 46 6.75 6.49 -4.75
N ALA A 47 6.74 6.76 -6.05
CA ALA A 47 5.58 6.52 -6.89
C ALA A 47 5.21 5.03 -6.97
N LYS A 48 6.21 4.14 -7.10
CA LYS A 48 5.99 2.68 -7.06
C LYS A 48 5.40 2.23 -5.73
N ILE A 49 5.94 2.72 -4.61
CA ILE A 49 5.43 2.40 -3.26
C ILE A 49 3.98 2.89 -3.09
N ILE A 50 3.64 4.09 -3.57
CA ILE A 50 2.29 4.63 -3.48
C ILE A 50 1.31 3.81 -4.31
N ALA A 51 1.69 3.46 -5.55
CA ALA A 51 0.86 2.63 -6.43
C ALA A 51 0.60 1.25 -5.80
N GLU A 52 1.63 0.62 -5.25
CA GLU A 52 1.50 -0.69 -4.60
C GLU A 52 0.67 -0.63 -3.32
N LYS A 53 0.84 0.41 -2.49
CA LYS A 53 -0.02 0.65 -1.32
C LYS A 53 -1.49 0.82 -1.70
N LYS A 54 -1.77 1.52 -2.81
CA LYS A 54 -3.13 1.69 -3.31
C LYS A 54 -3.72 0.35 -3.75
N ARG A 55 -2.95 -0.46 -4.50
CA ARG A 55 -3.35 -1.81 -4.93
C ARG A 55 -3.68 -2.72 -3.73
N ILE A 56 -2.80 -2.73 -2.72
CA ILE A 56 -3.01 -3.51 -1.50
C ILE A 56 -4.27 -3.05 -0.75
N ALA A 57 -4.52 -1.73 -0.67
CA ALA A 57 -5.71 -1.21 -0.01
C ALA A 57 -7.01 -1.62 -0.72
N GLU A 58 -7.04 -1.57 -2.05
CA GLU A 58 -8.19 -2.01 -2.86
C GLU A 58 -8.44 -3.53 -2.73
N GLU A 59 -7.37 -4.33 -2.75
CA GLU A 59 -7.45 -5.78 -2.55
C GLU A 59 -7.94 -6.13 -1.14
N LYS A 60 -7.41 -5.46 -0.12
CA LYS A 60 -7.84 -5.61 1.27
C LYS A 60 -9.33 -5.30 1.44
N HIS A 61 -9.80 -4.17 0.91
CA HIS A 61 -11.21 -3.80 0.98
C HIS A 61 -12.12 -4.84 0.28
N THR A 62 -11.66 -5.36 -0.87
CA THR A 62 -12.39 -6.42 -1.58
C THR A 62 -12.48 -7.70 -0.76
N LEU A 63 -11.39 -8.09 -0.09
CA LEU A 63 -11.36 -9.26 0.78
C LEU A 63 -12.23 -9.08 2.03
N GLU A 64 -12.25 -7.89 2.63
CA GLU A 64 -13.10 -7.56 3.77
C GLU A 64 -14.59 -7.67 3.40
N LEU A 65 -15.00 -7.16 2.24
CA LEU A 65 -16.37 -7.32 1.74
C LEU A 65 -16.74 -8.79 1.55
N LYS A 66 -15.86 -9.58 0.91
CA LYS A 66 -16.10 -11.02 0.72
C LYS A 66 -16.21 -11.76 2.05
N LEU A 67 -15.34 -11.43 3.01
CA LEU A 67 -15.38 -12.03 4.33
C LEU A 67 -16.69 -11.71 5.05
N GLN A 68 -17.15 -10.46 4.97
CA GLN A 68 -18.43 -10.06 5.55
C GLN A 68 -19.59 -10.86 4.93
N THR A 69 -19.64 -10.95 3.60
CA THR A 69 -20.69 -11.72 2.91
C THR A 69 -20.69 -13.19 3.34
N ILE A 70 -19.51 -13.83 3.45
CA ILE A 70 -19.41 -15.23 3.89
C ILE A 70 -19.89 -15.39 5.34
N LEU A 71 -19.56 -14.44 6.23
CA LEU A 71 -20.01 -14.46 7.61
C LEU A 71 -21.53 -14.29 7.72
N ASP A 72 -22.11 -13.38 6.94
CA ASP A 72 -23.56 -13.16 6.90
C ASP A 72 -24.29 -14.41 6.37
N GLU A 73 -23.77 -15.03 5.31
CA GLU A 73 -24.32 -16.28 4.76
C GLU A 73 -24.22 -17.44 5.75
N ALA A 74 -23.09 -17.58 6.45
CA ALA A 74 -22.90 -18.62 7.46
C ALA A 74 -23.84 -18.41 8.66
N HIS A 75 -24.04 -17.16 9.08
CA HIS A 75 -24.97 -16.80 10.16
C HIS A 75 -26.43 -17.09 9.76
N GLU A 76 -26.84 -16.73 8.54
CA GLU A 76 -28.19 -17.06 8.05
C GLU A 76 -28.41 -18.58 7.97
N GLN A 77 -27.41 -19.34 7.50
CA GLN A 77 -27.49 -20.81 7.48
C GLN A 77 -27.60 -21.41 8.88
N ALA A 78 -26.91 -20.85 9.87
CA ALA A 78 -27.05 -21.23 11.26
C ALA A 78 -28.47 -20.92 11.76
N CYS A 79 -29.01 -19.74 11.46
CA CYS A 79 -30.38 -19.35 11.79
C CYS A 79 -31.43 -20.28 11.17
N GLU A 80 -31.29 -20.63 9.89
CA GLU A 80 -32.17 -21.59 9.22
C GLU A 80 -32.10 -22.99 9.85
N SER A 81 -30.89 -23.44 10.19
CA SER A 81 -30.67 -24.73 10.85
C SER A 81 -31.31 -24.74 12.24
N ALA A 82 -31.15 -23.67 13.01
CA ALA A 82 -31.80 -23.48 14.30
C ALA A 82 -33.32 -23.55 14.18
N ARG A 83 -33.94 -22.84 13.22
CA ARG A 83 -35.39 -22.92 12.97
C ARG A 83 -35.85 -24.36 12.70
N LYS A 84 -35.11 -25.12 11.89
CA LYS A 84 -35.43 -26.54 11.59
C LYS A 84 -35.28 -27.42 12.82
N MET A 85 -34.29 -27.18 13.67
CA MET A 85 -34.06 -27.92 14.92
C MET A 85 -35.13 -27.63 15.96
N LEU A 86 -35.49 -26.36 16.16
CA LEU A 86 -36.58 -25.95 17.06
C LEU A 86 -37.92 -26.54 16.62
N ALA A 87 -38.21 -26.55 15.31
CA ALA A 87 -39.42 -27.17 14.76
C ALA A 87 -39.48 -28.69 15.01
N ARG A 88 -38.34 -29.34 15.27
CA ARG A 88 -38.25 -30.76 15.65
C ARG A 88 -38.30 -30.97 17.16
N GLY A 89 -38.46 -29.90 17.96
CA GLY A 89 -38.55 -29.96 19.41
C GLY A 89 -37.20 -30.01 20.13
N ILE A 90 -36.10 -29.69 19.45
CA ILE A 90 -34.78 -29.59 20.10
C ILE A 90 -34.76 -28.36 21.01
N GLY A 91 -34.21 -28.52 22.22
CA GLY A 91 -34.15 -27.46 23.24
C GLY A 91 -33.25 -26.30 22.81
N LYS A 92 -33.55 -25.09 23.27
CA LYS A 92 -32.79 -23.88 22.89
C LYS A 92 -31.34 -23.94 23.37
N GLU A 93 -31.09 -24.51 24.56
CA GLU A 93 -29.71 -24.69 25.05
C GLU A 93 -28.90 -25.58 24.11
N GLU A 94 -29.49 -26.70 23.66
CA GLU A 94 -28.83 -27.64 22.75
C GLU A 94 -28.61 -27.04 21.35
N VAL A 95 -29.56 -26.25 20.84
CA VAL A 95 -29.39 -25.52 19.57
C VAL A 95 -28.25 -24.49 19.67
N SER A 96 -28.15 -23.79 20.80
CA SER A 96 -27.08 -22.81 21.06
C SER A 96 -25.71 -23.47 21.09
N ASP A 97 -25.57 -24.58 21.81
CA ASP A 97 -24.32 -25.34 21.89
C ASP A 97 -23.88 -25.89 20.53
N ILE A 98 -24.82 -26.37 19.70
CA ILE A 98 -24.52 -26.97 18.39
C ILE A 98 -24.14 -25.93 17.34
N LEU A 99 -24.87 -24.81 17.29
CA LEU A 99 -24.76 -23.84 16.20
C LEU A 99 -23.96 -22.59 16.57
N GLY A 100 -23.58 -22.43 17.84
CA GLY A 100 -22.84 -21.27 18.32
C GLY A 100 -23.64 -19.97 18.30
N LEU A 101 -24.97 -20.05 18.15
CA LEU A 101 -25.88 -18.91 18.26
C LEU A 101 -26.15 -18.61 19.73
N SER A 102 -26.24 -17.33 20.08
CA SER A 102 -26.69 -16.95 21.42
C SER A 102 -28.15 -17.33 21.67
N ILE A 103 -28.51 -17.54 22.93
CA ILE A 103 -29.89 -17.84 23.31
C ILE A 103 -30.81 -16.69 22.89
N GLU A 104 -30.37 -15.43 23.02
CA GLU A 104 -31.15 -14.27 22.61
C GLU A 104 -31.39 -14.21 21.09
N GLU A 105 -30.45 -14.69 20.28
CA GLU A 105 -30.64 -14.83 18.83
C GLU A 105 -31.66 -15.91 18.52
N ILE A 106 -31.54 -17.08 19.15
CA ILE A 106 -32.46 -18.21 18.98
C ILE A 106 -33.90 -17.82 19.38
N GLU A 107 -34.06 -17.00 20.42
CA GLU A 107 -35.37 -16.49 20.84
C GLU A 107 -36.05 -15.54 19.86
N LYS A 108 -35.28 -14.92 18.96
CA LYS A 108 -35.78 -14.01 17.93
C LYS A 108 -36.08 -14.71 16.60
N LEU A 109 -35.74 -16.00 16.45
CA LEU A 109 -35.92 -16.79 15.23
C LEU A 109 -37.36 -17.22 14.97
#